data_AF-A0A9Q1H021-F1
#
_entry.id   AF-A0A9Q1H021-F1
#
_cell.length_a   1.000
_cell.length_b   1.000
_cell.length_c   1.000
_cell.angle_alpha   90.00
_cell.angle_beta   90.00
_cell.angle_gamma   90.00
#
_symmetry.space_group_name_H-M   'P 1'
#
loop_
_entity.id
_entity.type
_entity.pdbx_description
1 polymer ?
#
loop_
_entity_poly.entity_id
_entity_poly.type
_entity_poly.pdbx_seq_one_letter_code
_entity_poly.pdbx_strand_id
1 'polypeptide(L)'
;MLTTHTRDLLSPSEMRFLPTKRSISPEDESRTLLYKDASLSVRQIVRVIELENNVQHGTLPFLDRDIHNLFVKVRKKLAASDMKDLLDYLKFEQKASSKFYYAFTTFISMMGKTPKTTITDQDPWLTDAIVTEMSITKHIFCIWHITSKFSGWFCTILHSDYQYWCANFFKLYSLTLSKEFEPEWPLLVEKYDLINHKHI
;
A
#
# COMPACT_ATOMS: atom_id res chain seq x y z
N MET A 1 43.77 19.83 -46.61
CA MET A 1 42.70 18.86 -46.91
C MET A 1 41.46 19.31 -46.13
N LEU A 2 40.37 19.54 -46.84
CA LEU A 2 39.14 20.20 -46.36
C LEU A 2 38.34 19.25 -45.46
N THR A 3 38.29 19.52 -44.15
CA THR A 3 37.30 18.90 -43.25
C THR A 3 36.05 19.78 -43.21
N THR A 4 35.42 19.98 -44.36
CA THR A 4 34.11 20.62 -44.44
C THR A 4 33.05 19.53 -44.32
N HIS A 5 32.53 19.34 -43.11
CA HIS A 5 31.37 18.49 -42.90
C HIS A 5 30.18 19.04 -43.71
N THR A 6 29.58 18.22 -44.58
CA THR A 6 28.47 18.58 -45.48
C THR A 6 27.09 18.58 -44.80
N ARG A 7 27.05 18.42 -43.46
CA ARG A 7 25.85 18.59 -42.64
C ARG A 7 26.24 19.36 -41.39
N ASP A 8 25.44 20.37 -41.06
CA ASP A 8 25.57 21.09 -39.79
C ASP A 8 25.47 20.09 -38.63
N LEU A 9 26.38 20.22 -37.66
CA LEU A 9 26.35 19.41 -36.45
C LEU A 9 25.06 19.75 -35.69
N LEU A 10 24.26 18.74 -35.39
CA LEU A 10 23.05 18.91 -34.58
C LEU A 10 23.40 19.61 -33.27
N SER A 11 22.62 20.63 -32.92
CA SER A 11 22.81 21.33 -31.66
C SER A 11 22.59 20.38 -30.47
N PRO A 12 23.15 20.67 -29.28
CA PRO A 12 22.96 19.84 -28.09
C PRO A 12 21.49 19.55 -27.74
N SER A 13 20.58 20.47 -28.04
CA SER A 13 19.14 20.31 -27.84
C SER A 13 18.47 19.40 -28.87
N GLU A 14 19.05 19.23 -30.06
CA GLU A 14 18.54 18.36 -31.13
C GLU A 14 19.06 16.93 -31.03
N MET A 15 20.24 16.74 -30.42
CA MET A 15 20.85 15.43 -30.21
C MET A 15 19.98 14.50 -29.34
N ARG A 16 19.18 15.05 -28.42
CA ARG A 16 18.24 14.29 -27.58
C ARG A 16 17.13 13.60 -28.40
N PHE A 17 16.88 13.98 -29.65
CA PHE A 17 15.89 13.29 -30.50
C PHE A 17 16.44 12.03 -31.18
N LEU A 18 17.77 11.82 -31.17
CA LEU A 18 18.38 10.63 -31.73
C LEU A 18 18.42 9.49 -30.70
N PRO A 19 17.79 8.33 -30.95
CA PRO A 19 17.72 7.23 -29.98
C PRO A 19 19.10 6.76 -29.47
N THR A 20 20.13 6.81 -30.31
CA THR A 20 21.50 6.38 -29.99
C THR A 20 22.29 7.39 -29.15
N LYS A 21 21.77 8.60 -28.96
CA LYS A 21 22.39 9.67 -28.17
C LYS A 21 21.63 9.98 -26.88
N ARG A 22 20.49 9.31 -26.66
CA ARG A 22 19.74 9.41 -25.40
C ARG A 22 20.34 8.47 -24.36
N SER A 23 20.77 9.03 -23.25
CA SER A 23 21.21 8.25 -22.09
C SER A 23 20.83 8.97 -20.82
N ILE A 24 20.30 8.22 -19.86
CA ILE A 24 20.13 8.69 -18.49
C ILE A 24 21.40 8.26 -17.75
N SER A 25 22.10 9.22 -17.14
CA SER A 25 23.27 8.92 -16.30
C SER A 25 22.85 8.08 -15.09
N PRO A 26 23.68 7.16 -14.57
CA PRO A 26 23.36 6.42 -13.34
C PRO A 26 23.00 7.33 -12.14
N GLU A 27 23.60 8.52 -12.10
CA GLU A 27 23.31 9.53 -11.09
C GLU A 27 21.89 10.11 -11.25
N ASP A 28 21.51 10.45 -12.48
CA ASP A 28 20.17 10.93 -12.83
C ASP A 28 19.12 9.83 -12.72
N GLU A 29 19.47 8.56 -12.97
CA GLU A 29 18.59 7.42 -12.71
C GLU A 29 18.27 7.33 -11.21
N SER A 30 19.28 7.49 -10.35
CA SER A 30 19.13 7.45 -8.89
C SER A 30 18.27 8.61 -8.37
N ARG A 31 18.52 9.83 -8.85
CA ARG A 31 17.68 11.01 -8.54
C ARG A 31 16.25 10.85 -9.03
N THR A 32 16.07 10.34 -10.25
CA THR A 32 14.75 10.10 -10.85
C THR A 32 13.92 9.12 -10.01
N LEU A 33 14.56 8.08 -9.44
CA LEU A 33 13.90 7.13 -8.54
C LEU A 33 13.56 7.77 -7.19
N LEU A 34 14.50 8.53 -6.59
CA LEU A 34 14.27 9.24 -5.32
C LEU A 34 13.08 10.22 -5.42
N TYR A 35 13.04 11.03 -6.47
CA TYR A 35 11.94 11.97 -6.68
C TYR A 35 10.63 11.25 -7.01
N LYS A 36 10.70 10.08 -7.64
CA LYS A 36 9.52 9.26 -7.87
C LYS A 36 8.93 8.73 -6.57
N ASP A 37 9.77 8.37 -5.60
CA ASP A 37 9.36 7.93 -4.26
C ASP A 37 8.77 9.10 -3.44
N ALA A 38 9.25 10.32 -3.66
CA ALA A 38 8.63 11.55 -3.17
C ALA A 38 7.32 11.93 -3.90
N SER A 39 6.75 11.03 -4.70
CA SER A 39 5.48 11.19 -5.43
C SER A 39 5.44 12.32 -6.47
N LEU A 40 6.61 12.77 -6.95
CA LEU A 40 6.69 13.76 -8.02
C LEU A 40 6.26 13.14 -9.37
N SER A 41 5.57 13.94 -10.19
CA SER A 41 5.26 13.58 -11.58
C SER A 41 6.52 13.61 -12.44
N VAL A 42 6.55 12.87 -13.55
CA VAL A 42 7.70 12.85 -14.48
C VAL A 42 8.10 14.26 -14.91
N ARG A 43 7.12 15.14 -15.16
CA ARG A 43 7.38 16.54 -15.51
C ARG A 43 8.04 17.32 -14.37
N GLN A 44 7.61 17.11 -13.14
CA GLN A 44 8.25 17.71 -11.96
C GLN A 44 9.65 17.16 -11.74
N ILE A 45 9.86 15.86 -11.93
CA ILE A 45 11.17 15.21 -11.83
C ILE A 45 12.14 15.80 -12.86
N VAL A 46 11.73 15.86 -14.13
CA VAL A 46 12.49 16.50 -15.21
C VAL A 46 12.82 17.94 -14.85
N ARG A 47 11.83 18.69 -14.33
CA ARG A 47 12.04 20.08 -13.93
C ARG A 47 13.05 20.23 -12.79
N VAL A 48 13.02 19.34 -11.79
CA VAL A 48 13.96 19.35 -10.66
C VAL A 48 15.37 19.02 -11.16
N ILE A 49 15.54 17.99 -11.99
CA ILE A 49 16.84 17.60 -12.54
C ILE A 49 17.42 18.73 -13.42
N GLU A 50 16.59 19.43 -14.20
CA GLU A 50 17.01 20.60 -14.96
C GLU A 50 17.54 21.72 -14.06
N LEU A 51 16.86 21.99 -12.93
CA LEU A 51 17.27 23.02 -11.98
C LEU A 51 18.58 22.65 -11.27
N GLU A 52 18.73 21.40 -10.86
CA GLU A 52 19.94 20.91 -10.18
C GLU A 52 21.17 20.93 -11.09
N ASN A 53 20.98 20.57 -12.36
CA ASN A 53 22.04 20.60 -13.35
C ASN A 53 22.30 22.01 -13.92
N ASN A 54 21.56 23.03 -13.46
CA ASN A 54 21.62 24.41 -13.96
C ASN A 54 21.45 24.52 -15.49
N VAL A 55 20.57 23.70 -16.07
CA VAL A 55 20.29 23.68 -17.51
C VAL A 55 18.94 24.29 -17.85
N GLN A 56 18.81 24.82 -19.07
CA GLN A 56 17.54 25.37 -19.55
C GLN A 56 16.50 24.27 -19.74
N HIS A 57 15.23 24.62 -19.53
CA HIS A 57 14.11 23.71 -19.75
C HIS A 57 14.15 23.07 -21.14
N GLY A 58 14.01 21.75 -21.20
CA GLY A 58 14.05 20.98 -22.45
C GLY A 58 15.44 20.68 -22.99
N THR A 59 16.50 20.86 -22.20
CA THR A 59 17.89 20.64 -22.63
C THR A 59 18.49 19.32 -22.15
N LEU A 60 17.77 18.58 -21.30
CA LEU A 60 18.27 17.27 -20.83
C LEU A 60 18.47 16.28 -21.99
N PRO A 61 19.48 15.40 -21.91
CA PRO A 61 19.85 14.47 -22.98
C PRO A 61 18.84 13.31 -23.16
N PHE A 62 17.78 13.29 -22.37
CA PHE A 62 16.70 12.32 -22.41
C PHE A 62 15.34 13.02 -22.43
N LEU A 63 14.30 12.27 -22.82
CA LEU A 63 12.92 12.72 -22.86
C LEU A 63 12.13 12.13 -21.68
N ASP A 64 10.95 12.69 -21.40
CA ASP A 64 9.97 12.12 -20.47
C ASP A 64 9.71 10.63 -20.76
N ARG A 65 9.68 10.28 -22.05
CA ARG A 65 9.50 8.90 -22.52
C ARG A 65 10.60 7.96 -22.02
N ASP A 66 11.83 8.43 -21.90
CA ASP A 66 12.96 7.62 -21.47
C ASP A 66 12.90 7.38 -19.96
N ILE A 67 12.41 8.34 -19.17
CA ILE A 67 12.08 8.14 -17.75
C ILE A 67 10.97 7.10 -17.58
N HIS A 68 9.92 7.17 -18.42
CA HIS A 68 8.87 6.15 -18.40
C HIS A 68 9.42 4.76 -18.76
N ASN A 69 10.33 4.67 -19.74
CA ASN A 69 11.01 3.42 -20.10
C ASN A 69 11.91 2.90 -18.97
N LEU A 70 12.61 3.79 -18.25
CA LEU A 70 13.39 3.45 -17.06
C LEU A 70 12.50 2.82 -15.98
N PHE A 71 11.34 3.42 -15.68
CA PHE A 71 10.39 2.83 -14.74
C PHE A 71 9.83 1.47 -15.20
N VAL A 72 9.62 1.28 -16.50
CA VAL A 72 9.23 -0.04 -17.04
C VAL A 72 10.37 -1.06 -16.87
N LYS A 73 11.62 -0.68 -17.15
CA LYS A 73 12.82 -1.53 -17.01
C LYS A 73 13.04 -1.94 -15.55
N VAL A 74 12.93 -0.99 -14.62
CA VAL A 74 13.05 -1.24 -13.17
C VAL A 74 11.95 -2.19 -12.71
N ARG A 75 10.68 -1.96 -13.10
CA ARG A 75 9.56 -2.86 -12.77
C ARG A 75 9.75 -4.28 -13.31
N LYS A 76 10.24 -4.45 -14.55
CA LYS A 76 10.51 -5.78 -15.14
C LYS A 76 11.63 -6.52 -14.41
N LYS A 77 12.65 -5.81 -13.92
CA LYS A 77 13.74 -6.37 -13.11
C LYS A 77 13.28 -6.79 -11.71
N LEU A 78 12.44 -5.97 -11.07
CA LEU A 78 11.79 -6.27 -9.78
C LEU A 78 10.79 -7.42 -9.85
N ALA A 79 10.17 -7.65 -11.02
CA ALA A 79 9.25 -8.75 -11.23
C ALA A 79 9.95 -10.10 -11.46
N ALA A 80 11.27 -10.12 -11.65
CA ALA A 80 12.03 -11.32 -12.04
C ALA A 80 12.92 -11.91 -10.91
N SER A 81 12.97 -11.30 -9.73
CA SER A 81 13.84 -11.71 -8.62
C SER A 81 13.19 -11.27 -7.29
N ASP A 82 13.30 -12.04 -6.21
CA ASP A 82 12.74 -11.83 -4.84
C ASP A 82 13.20 -10.54 -4.10
N MET A 83 13.13 -9.40 -4.78
CA MET A 83 13.39 -8.04 -4.31
C MET A 83 12.07 -7.29 -4.07
N LYS A 84 10.96 -7.91 -4.47
CA LYS A 84 9.59 -7.42 -4.33
C LYS A 84 9.07 -7.60 -2.90
N ASP A 85 9.41 -8.72 -2.24
CA ASP A 85 9.07 -8.96 -0.83
C ASP A 85 9.84 -8.02 0.12
N LEU A 86 11.12 -7.75 -0.18
CA LEU A 86 11.93 -6.76 0.54
C LEU A 86 11.40 -5.32 0.39
N LEU A 87 10.79 -4.99 -0.76
CA LEU A 87 10.19 -3.68 -1.03
C LEU A 87 8.79 -3.54 -0.40
N ASP A 88 8.05 -4.63 -0.27
CA ASP A 88 6.74 -4.65 0.40
C ASP A 88 6.90 -4.61 1.93
N TYR A 89 7.99 -5.16 2.48
CA TYR A 89 8.42 -5.03 3.88
C TYR A 89 8.85 -3.59 4.27
N LEU A 90 9.62 -2.90 3.43
CA LEU A 90 10.03 -1.50 3.70
C LEU A 90 8.87 -0.49 3.51
N LYS A 91 7.88 -0.80 2.67
CA LYS A 91 6.64 -0.02 2.52
C LYS A 91 5.62 -0.29 3.62
N PHE A 92 5.72 -1.44 4.30
CA PHE A 92 5.04 -1.71 5.56
C PHE A 92 5.62 -0.86 6.71
N GLU A 93 6.96 -0.73 6.80
CA GLU A 93 7.63 0.19 7.75
C GLU A 93 7.26 1.67 7.57
N GLN A 94 7.02 2.12 6.34
CA GLN A 94 6.56 3.48 6.06
C GLN A 94 5.07 3.69 6.42
N LYS A 95 4.23 2.66 6.27
CA LYS A 95 2.75 2.74 6.39
C LYS A 95 2.21 2.56 7.80
N ALA A 96 3.00 1.97 8.71
CA ALA A 96 2.87 2.21 10.15
C ALA A 96 2.96 3.70 10.52
N SER A 97 3.39 4.56 9.56
CA SER A 97 3.31 6.02 9.55
C SER A 97 3.70 6.60 10.90
N SER A 98 4.95 7.01 11.06
CA SER A 98 5.48 7.48 12.35
C SER A 98 4.53 8.37 13.14
N LYS A 99 3.68 9.17 12.49
CA LYS A 99 2.62 9.98 13.11
C LYS A 99 1.50 9.20 13.78
N PHE A 100 0.99 8.13 13.18
CA PHE A 100 -0.04 7.26 13.77
C PHE A 100 0.53 6.53 14.97
N TYR A 101 1.68 5.88 14.77
CA TYR A 101 2.37 5.19 15.85
C TYR A 101 2.70 6.17 16.99
N TYR A 102 3.29 7.33 16.66
CA TYR A 102 3.54 8.41 17.62
C TYR A 102 2.28 8.88 18.34
N ALA A 103 1.17 9.10 17.63
CA ALA A 103 -0.10 9.50 18.25
C ALA A 103 -0.67 8.39 19.15
N PHE A 104 -0.55 7.13 18.74
CA PHE A 104 -1.00 5.96 19.47
C PHE A 104 -0.18 5.73 20.74
N THR A 105 1.15 5.76 20.64
CA THR A 105 2.08 5.70 21.79
C THR A 105 1.85 6.89 22.72
N THR A 106 1.64 8.10 22.18
CA THR A 106 1.32 9.29 22.99
C THR A 106 0.00 9.10 23.73
N PHE A 107 -1.03 8.60 23.05
CA PHE A 107 -2.33 8.28 23.66
C PHE A 107 -2.18 7.25 24.79
N ILE A 108 -1.41 6.18 24.58
CA ILE A 108 -1.14 5.17 25.61
C ILE A 108 -0.44 5.79 26.82
N SER A 109 0.56 6.65 26.59
CA SER A 109 1.26 7.34 27.68
C SER A 109 0.31 8.22 28.52
N MET A 110 -0.72 8.79 27.90
CA MET A 110 -1.74 9.59 28.57
C MET A 110 -2.76 8.77 29.36
N MET A 111 -2.94 7.48 29.06
CA MET A 111 -3.92 6.63 29.77
C MET A 111 -3.52 6.34 31.23
N GLY A 112 -2.24 6.47 31.57
CA GLY A 112 -1.68 6.21 32.92
C GLY A 112 -1.68 4.74 33.34
N LYS A 113 -2.69 3.94 32.95
CA LYS A 113 -2.74 2.48 33.07
C LYS A 113 -3.26 1.85 31.79
N THR A 114 -2.53 0.86 31.29
CA THR A 114 -2.91 0.09 30.12
C THR A 114 -4.16 -0.77 30.42
N PRO A 115 -5.23 -0.69 29.62
CA PRO A 115 -6.40 -1.55 29.75
C PRO A 115 -6.09 -3.05 29.70
N LYS A 116 -6.84 -3.86 30.44
CA LYS A 116 -6.75 -5.33 30.36
C LYS A 116 -7.32 -5.89 29.06
N THR A 117 -8.30 -5.19 28.48
CA THR A 117 -8.97 -5.58 27.24
C THR A 117 -9.21 -4.34 26.40
N THR A 118 -8.91 -4.41 25.11
CA THR A 118 -9.20 -3.35 24.14
C THR A 118 -10.07 -3.90 23.04
N ILE A 119 -11.11 -3.14 22.69
CA ILE A 119 -12.10 -3.50 21.67
C ILE A 119 -11.93 -2.52 20.52
N THR A 120 -11.61 -3.01 19.33
CA THR A 120 -11.47 -2.17 18.13
C THR A 120 -12.11 -2.82 16.92
N ASP A 121 -12.18 -2.12 15.81
CA ASP A 121 -12.49 -2.75 14.53
C ASP A 121 -11.34 -3.66 14.05
N GLN A 122 -11.48 -4.19 12.83
CA GLN A 122 -10.51 -5.05 12.17
C GLN A 122 -9.43 -4.25 11.40
N ASP A 123 -9.10 -3.03 11.85
CA ASP A 123 -8.02 -2.26 11.24
C ASP A 123 -6.66 -2.97 11.50
N PRO A 124 -5.92 -3.37 10.44
CA PRO A 124 -4.66 -4.08 10.60
C PRO A 124 -3.58 -3.27 11.34
N TRP A 125 -3.59 -1.94 11.23
CA TRP A 125 -2.61 -1.06 11.87
C TRP A 125 -2.91 -0.86 13.33
N LEU A 126 -4.18 -0.75 13.68
CA LEU A 126 -4.58 -0.70 15.08
C LEU A 126 -4.33 -2.06 15.76
N THR A 127 -4.56 -3.16 15.03
CA THR A 127 -4.21 -4.51 15.50
C THR A 127 -2.71 -4.63 15.75
N ASP A 128 -1.89 -4.23 14.77
CA ASP A 128 -0.42 -4.27 14.88
C ASP A 128 0.11 -3.35 15.98
N ALA A 129 -0.41 -2.13 16.09
CA ALA A 129 -0.01 -1.19 17.12
C ALA A 129 -0.43 -1.64 18.53
N ILE A 130 -1.61 -2.25 18.71
CA ILE A 130 -2.02 -2.84 19.99
C ILE A 130 -1.11 -4.01 20.36
N VAL A 131 -0.82 -4.90 19.41
CA VAL A 131 0.11 -6.02 19.63
C VAL A 131 1.50 -5.50 20.02
N THR A 132 1.94 -4.39 19.42
CA THR A 132 3.28 -3.83 19.65
C THR A 132 3.38 -3.04 20.96
N GLU A 133 2.41 -2.17 21.24
CA GLU A 133 2.48 -1.20 22.35
C GLU A 133 1.72 -1.64 23.62
N MET A 134 0.79 -2.59 23.48
CA MET A 134 -0.10 -3.05 24.55
C MET A 134 -0.07 -4.58 24.68
N SER A 135 1.12 -5.16 24.77
CA SER A 135 1.36 -6.62 24.70
C SER A 135 0.63 -7.47 25.74
N ILE A 136 0.25 -6.90 26.90
CA ILE A 136 -0.52 -7.59 27.94
C ILE A 136 -2.04 -7.45 27.78
N THR A 137 -2.49 -6.62 26.85
CA THR A 137 -3.90 -6.34 26.63
C THR A 137 -4.51 -7.41 25.73
N LYS A 138 -5.63 -7.97 26.16
CA LYS A 138 -6.43 -8.82 25.29
C LYS A 138 -7.11 -7.95 24.23
N HIS A 139 -6.70 -8.09 22.98
CA HIS A 139 -7.36 -7.45 21.85
C HIS A 139 -8.54 -8.30 21.38
N ILE A 140 -9.70 -7.66 21.19
CA ILE A 140 -10.87 -8.30 20.61
C ILE A 140 -11.51 -7.39 19.56
N PHE A 141 -12.09 -7.99 18.54
CA PHE A 141 -12.82 -7.23 17.53
C PHE A 141 -14.20 -6.82 18.02
N CYS A 142 -14.59 -5.62 17.65
CA CYS A 142 -15.86 -5.00 18.01
C CYS A 142 -16.99 -5.68 17.24
N ILE A 143 -17.85 -6.39 17.98
CA ILE A 143 -18.99 -7.10 17.41
C ILE A 143 -19.94 -6.17 16.65
N TRP A 144 -20.15 -4.95 17.14
CA TRP A 144 -20.98 -3.96 16.45
C TRP A 144 -20.40 -3.58 15.09
N HIS A 145 -19.08 -3.44 14.99
CA HIS A 145 -18.38 -3.11 13.74
C HIS A 145 -18.35 -4.27 12.75
N ILE A 146 -18.33 -5.52 13.24
CA ILE A 146 -18.47 -6.73 12.42
C ILE A 146 -19.90 -6.80 11.87
N THR A 147 -20.88 -6.74 12.77
CA THR A 147 -22.30 -6.93 12.44
C THR A 147 -22.90 -5.77 11.64
N SER A 148 -22.36 -4.55 11.75
CA SER A 148 -22.78 -3.41 10.92
C SER A 148 -22.52 -3.63 9.43
N LYS A 149 -21.56 -4.49 9.07
CA LYS A 149 -21.23 -4.85 7.68
C LYS A 149 -22.09 -5.98 7.13
N PHE A 150 -22.82 -6.72 7.98
CA PHE A 150 -23.59 -7.90 7.57
C PHE A 150 -24.65 -7.59 6.53
N SER A 151 -25.31 -6.43 6.62
CA SER A 151 -26.30 -6.03 5.64
C SER A 151 -25.68 -5.90 4.24
N GLY A 152 -24.50 -5.28 4.16
CA GLY A 152 -23.76 -5.14 2.90
C GLY A 152 -23.20 -6.46 2.37
N TRP A 153 -22.90 -7.42 3.25
CA TRP A 153 -22.30 -8.70 2.85
C TRP A 153 -23.33 -9.78 2.51
N PHE A 154 -24.43 -9.84 3.25
CA PHE A 154 -25.30 -11.01 3.27
C PHE A 154 -26.76 -10.72 2.93
N CYS A 155 -27.24 -9.47 3.01
CA CYS A 155 -28.66 -9.17 2.79
C CYS A 155 -29.13 -9.58 1.39
N THR A 156 -28.31 -9.30 0.37
CA THR A 156 -28.64 -9.65 -1.02
C THR A 156 -28.56 -11.14 -1.31
N ILE A 157 -27.66 -11.87 -0.63
CA ILE A 157 -27.44 -13.30 -0.89
C ILE A 157 -28.47 -14.15 -0.15
N LEU A 158 -28.80 -13.75 1.08
CA LEU A 158 -29.70 -14.51 1.95
C LEU A 158 -31.18 -14.11 1.80
N HIS A 159 -31.49 -12.96 1.20
CA HIS A 159 -32.85 -12.49 0.99
C HIS A 159 -33.73 -12.57 2.27
N SER A 160 -34.78 -13.40 2.28
CA SER A 160 -35.66 -13.62 3.43
C SER A 160 -34.94 -14.23 4.63
N ASP A 161 -33.84 -14.95 4.39
CA ASP A 161 -33.10 -15.68 5.40
C ASP A 161 -32.13 -14.79 6.19
N TYR A 162 -31.90 -13.55 5.74
CA TYR A 162 -30.98 -12.61 6.37
C TYR A 162 -31.31 -12.35 7.85
N GLN A 163 -32.58 -12.17 8.19
CA GLN A 163 -32.99 -11.93 9.58
C GLN A 163 -32.70 -13.14 10.47
N TYR A 164 -32.93 -14.35 9.94
CA TYR A 164 -32.64 -15.60 10.65
C TYR A 164 -31.13 -15.83 10.80
N TRP A 165 -30.34 -15.47 9.79
CA TRP A 165 -28.88 -15.47 9.87
C TRP A 165 -28.40 -14.58 11.00
N CYS A 166 -28.84 -13.32 11.06
CA CYS A 166 -28.51 -12.41 12.14
C CYS A 166 -28.88 -13.00 13.51
N ALA A 167 -30.11 -13.52 13.66
CA ALA A 167 -30.57 -14.11 14.91
C ALA A 167 -29.73 -15.33 15.34
N ASN A 168 -29.41 -16.23 14.41
CA ASN A 168 -28.60 -17.41 14.70
C ASN A 168 -27.15 -17.04 15.00
N PHE A 169 -26.59 -16.06 14.29
CA PHE A 169 -25.27 -15.52 14.60
C PHE A 169 -25.22 -14.91 16.01
N PHE A 170 -26.19 -14.08 16.39
CA PHE A 170 -26.20 -13.49 17.74
C PHE A 170 -26.40 -14.54 18.83
N LYS A 171 -27.21 -15.58 18.58
CA LYS A 171 -27.34 -16.72 19.47
C LYS A 171 -26.00 -17.43 19.65
N LEU A 172 -25.29 -17.70 18.56
CA LEU A 172 -23.99 -18.34 18.58
C LEU A 172 -22.93 -17.48 19.26
N TYR A 173 -22.90 -16.18 18.96
CA TYR A 173 -21.98 -15.21 19.57
C TYR A 173 -22.23 -15.02 21.07
N SER A 174 -23.46 -15.27 21.56
CA SER A 174 -23.78 -15.20 22.98
C SER A 174 -23.18 -16.34 23.82
N LEU A 175 -22.60 -17.36 23.17
CA LEU A 175 -21.85 -18.41 23.85
C LEU A 175 -20.61 -17.83 24.52
N THR A 176 -20.39 -18.20 25.77
CA THR A 176 -19.32 -17.62 26.60
C THR A 176 -17.99 -18.35 26.44
N LEU A 177 -18.01 -19.58 25.94
CA LEU A 177 -16.85 -20.43 25.80
C LEU A 177 -16.54 -20.67 24.32
N SER A 178 -15.29 -20.42 23.94
CA SER A 178 -14.80 -20.74 22.58
C SER A 178 -15.02 -22.22 22.23
N LYS A 179 -14.88 -23.14 23.20
CA LYS A 179 -15.15 -24.57 23.00
C LYS A 179 -16.58 -24.90 22.55
N GLU A 180 -17.54 -24.02 22.87
CA GLU A 180 -18.93 -24.15 22.44
C GLU A 180 -19.16 -23.47 21.08
N PHE A 181 -18.45 -22.36 20.82
CA PHE A 181 -18.56 -21.61 19.56
C PHE A 181 -17.93 -22.33 18.36
N GLU A 182 -16.68 -22.78 18.49
CA GLU A 182 -15.87 -23.35 17.40
C GLU A 182 -16.57 -24.49 16.62
N PRO A 183 -17.23 -25.47 17.27
CA PRO A 183 -17.91 -26.54 16.53
C PRO A 183 -19.21 -26.10 15.86
N GLU A 184 -19.90 -25.09 16.41
CA GLU A 184 -21.23 -24.65 15.94
C GLU A 184 -21.13 -23.59 14.82
N TRP A 185 -20.04 -22.83 14.75
CA TRP A 185 -19.78 -21.86 13.67
C TRP A 185 -19.82 -22.47 12.26
N PRO A 186 -19.07 -23.53 11.93
CA PRO A 186 -19.10 -24.11 10.59
C PRO A 186 -20.48 -24.67 10.24
N LEU A 187 -21.21 -25.24 11.20
CA LEU A 187 -22.58 -25.72 11.00
C LEU A 187 -23.53 -24.58 10.66
N LEU A 188 -23.38 -23.43 11.33
CA LEU A 188 -24.14 -22.24 11.03
C LEU A 188 -23.81 -21.70 9.63
N VAL A 189 -22.53 -21.62 9.27
CA VAL A 189 -22.08 -21.15 7.96
C VAL A 189 -22.59 -22.06 6.83
N GLU A 190 -22.50 -23.39 7.01
CA GLU A 190 -22.98 -24.40 6.07
C GLU A 190 -24.49 -24.31 5.87
N LYS A 191 -25.27 -24.12 6.94
CA LYS A 191 -26.74 -23.98 6.88
C LYS A 191 -27.22 -22.89 5.91
N TYR A 192 -26.41 -21.85 5.69
CA TYR A 192 -26.73 -20.72 4.82
C TYR A 192 -25.90 -20.69 3.53
N ASP A 193 -25.21 -21.79 3.20
CA ASP A 193 -24.36 -21.93 2.01
C ASP A 193 -23.25 -20.87 1.90
N LEU A 194 -22.70 -20.41 3.04
CA LEU A 194 -21.72 -19.33 3.09
C LEU A 194 -20.25 -19.80 3.17
N ILE A 195 -19.97 -21.10 3.13
CA ILE A 195 -18.63 -21.69 3.39
C ILE A 195 -17.52 -21.04 2.54
N ASN A 196 -17.81 -20.73 1.27
CA ASN A 196 -16.84 -20.16 0.34
C ASN A 196 -17.00 -18.64 0.15
N HIS A 197 -17.82 -17.99 0.99
CA HIS A 197 -18.07 -16.57 0.86
C HIS A 197 -16.91 -15.77 1.44
N LYS A 198 -16.38 -14.80 0.69
CA LYS A 198 -15.21 -13.95 1.03
C LYS A 198 -15.26 -13.17 2.36
N HIS A 199 -16.38 -13.22 3.08
CA HIS A 199 -16.62 -12.48 4.32
C HIS A 199 -16.94 -13.41 5.51
N ILE A 200 -16.83 -14.73 5.30
CA ILE A 200 -16.75 -15.76 6.33
C ILE A 200 -15.27 -16.06 6.56
#